data_AF-A0A651EUE3-F1
#
_entry.id   AF-A0A651EUE3-F1
#
_cell.length_a   1.000
_cell.length_b   1.000
_cell.length_c   1.000
_cell.angle_alpha   90.00
_cell.angle_beta   90.00
_cell.angle_gamma   90.00
#
_symmetry.space_group_name_H-M   'P 1'
#
loop_
_entity.id
_entity.type
_entity.pdbx_description
1 polymer ?
#
loop_
_entity_poly.entity_id
_entity_poly.type
_entity_poly.pdbx_seq_one_letter_code
_entity_poly.pdbx_strand_id
1 'polypeptide(L)'
;MRTRMKGFTLVEILIVVVILGILAAIVVPQFTNASNEAVKGALSSQLQTINSQVELYRVRNQGAYPDFGGTTNDGWGALVGGEYLKEAPRNGYTRNASIDDGAVSDINQGRDATLGWVWIESLSTVYAVGFNPLDNLLFHEDGFENYDPVGEAPEQPE
;
A
#
# COMPACT_ATOMS: atom_id res chain seq x y z
N MET A 1 19.25 -46.73 -39.62
CA MET A 1 19.09 -47.09 -38.19
C MET A 1 18.01 -46.17 -37.62
N ARG A 2 16.80 -46.66 -37.31
CA ARG A 2 15.74 -45.83 -36.71
C ARG A 2 15.94 -45.84 -35.19
N THR A 3 16.36 -44.72 -34.63
CA THR A 3 16.41 -44.49 -33.18
C THR A 3 14.99 -44.47 -32.63
N ARG A 4 14.65 -45.41 -31.72
CA ARG A 4 13.38 -45.34 -30.99
C ARG A 4 13.44 -44.13 -30.06
N MET A 5 12.59 -43.14 -30.30
CA MET A 5 12.35 -42.08 -29.33
C MET A 5 11.63 -42.70 -28.13
N LYS A 6 12.25 -42.64 -26.95
CA LYS A 6 11.57 -42.97 -25.69
C LYS A 6 10.53 -41.88 -25.43
N GLY A 7 9.26 -42.25 -25.42
CA GLY A 7 8.19 -41.35 -24.98
C GLY A 7 8.13 -41.28 -23.46
N PHE A 8 7.68 -40.14 -22.92
CA PHE A 8 7.40 -39.97 -21.50
C PHE A 8 6.30 -40.94 -21.06
N THR A 9 6.44 -41.51 -19.86
CA THR A 9 5.38 -42.33 -19.28
C THR A 9 4.29 -41.46 -18.63
N LEU A 10 3.04 -41.92 -18.64
CA LEU A 10 1.96 -41.24 -17.91
C LEU A 10 2.26 -41.15 -16.41
N VAL A 11 2.95 -42.16 -15.86
CA VAL A 11 3.33 -42.20 -14.44
C VAL A 11 4.36 -41.12 -14.11
N GLU A 12 5.33 -40.86 -15.00
CA GLU A 12 6.30 -39.76 -14.82
C GLU A 12 5.62 -38.39 -14.77
N ILE A 13 4.65 -38.15 -15.65
CA ILE A 13 3.92 -36.88 -15.62
C ILE A 13 3.01 -36.80 -14.39
N LEU A 14 2.40 -37.91 -13.98
CA LEU A 14 1.53 -37.98 -12.79
C LEU A 14 2.28 -37.62 -11.50
N ILE A 15 3.44 -38.22 -11.24
CA ILE A 15 4.21 -37.93 -10.02
C ILE A 15 4.71 -36.48 -10.00
N VAL A 16 5.10 -35.93 -11.16
CA VAL A 16 5.56 -34.54 -11.26
C VAL A 16 4.45 -33.57 -10.91
N VAL A 17 3.24 -33.73 -11.47
CA VAL A 17 2.13 -32.81 -11.15
C VAL A 17 1.68 -32.94 -9.70
N VAL A 18 1.78 -34.13 -9.10
CA VAL A 18 1.50 -34.33 -7.66
C VAL A 18 2.49 -33.56 -6.80
N ILE A 19 3.80 -33.68 -7.08
CA ILE A 19 4.83 -32.96 -6.33
C ILE A 19 4.66 -31.44 -6.52
N LEU A 20 4.45 -30.98 -7.76
CA LEU A 20 4.19 -29.56 -8.03
C LEU A 20 2.93 -29.05 -7.31
N GLY A 21 1.88 -29.87 -7.22
CA GLY A 21 0.66 -29.53 -6.46
C GLY A 21 0.92 -29.35 -4.96
N ILE A 22 1.69 -30.25 -4.34
CA ILE A 22 2.05 -30.16 -2.92
C ILE A 22 2.90 -28.92 -2.66
N LEU A 23 3.91 -28.66 -3.51
CA LEU A 23 4.77 -27.48 -3.38
C LEU A 23 3.96 -26.19 -3.55
N ALA A 24 3.09 -26.12 -4.55
CA ALA A 24 2.25 -24.95 -4.79
C ALA A 24 1.33 -24.64 -3.59
N ALA A 25 0.77 -25.66 -2.95
CA ALA A 25 -0.12 -25.48 -1.79
C ALA A 25 0.57 -24.79 -0.60
N ILE A 26 1.87 -24.99 -0.42
CA ILE A 26 2.65 -24.38 0.68
C ILE A 26 3.18 -23.00 0.27
N VAL A 27 3.72 -22.89 -0.95
CA VAL A 27 4.44 -21.69 -1.41
C VAL A 27 3.49 -20.51 -1.66
N VAL A 28 2.31 -20.76 -2.23
CA VAL A 28 1.36 -19.68 -2.57
C VAL A 28 0.93 -18.84 -1.36
N PRO A 29 0.44 -19.41 -0.23
CA PRO A 29 0.06 -18.61 0.93
C PRO A 29 1.27 -17.89 1.55
N GLN A 30 2.44 -18.53 1.60
CA GLN A 30 3.65 -17.91 2.12
C GLN A 30 4.07 -16.69 1.29
N PHE A 31 4.00 -16.78 -0.03
CA PHE A 31 4.33 -15.68 -0.93
C PHE A 31 3.35 -14.50 -0.78
N THR A 32 2.05 -14.79 -0.64
CA THR A 32 1.03 -13.75 -0.40
C THR A 32 1.31 -13.00 0.90
N ASN A 33 1.62 -13.71 2.00
CA ASN A 33 1.92 -13.07 3.28
C ASN A 33 3.18 -12.20 3.20
N ALA A 34 4.25 -12.70 2.57
CA ALA A 34 5.48 -11.94 2.37
C ALA A 34 5.23 -10.69 1.49
N SER A 35 4.35 -10.81 0.48
CA SER A 35 3.97 -9.68 -0.37
C SER A 35 3.20 -8.62 0.42
N ASN A 36 2.25 -9.03 1.29
CA ASN A 36 1.52 -8.10 2.15
C ASN A 36 2.45 -7.39 3.14
N GLU A 37 3.39 -8.09 3.75
CA GLU A 37 4.38 -7.49 4.65
C GLU A 37 5.26 -6.46 3.94
N ALA A 38 5.68 -6.75 2.70
CA ALA A 38 6.41 -5.80 1.88
C ALA A 38 5.58 -4.55 1.55
N VAL A 39 4.28 -4.71 1.28
CA VAL A 39 3.36 -3.59 1.06
C VAL A 39 3.25 -2.73 2.32
N LYS A 40 3.05 -3.32 3.50
CA LYS A 40 2.95 -2.59 4.76
C LYS A 40 4.22 -1.81 5.11
N GLY A 41 5.38 -2.43 4.95
CA GLY A 41 6.67 -1.77 5.14
C GLY A 41 6.89 -0.60 4.17
N ALA A 42 6.50 -0.78 2.90
CA ALA A 42 6.56 0.28 1.90
C ALA A 42 5.62 1.45 2.24
N LEU A 43 4.37 1.18 2.63
CA LEU A 43 3.39 2.20 3.01
C LEU A 43 3.87 3.01 4.22
N SER A 44 4.38 2.34 5.25
CA SER A 44 4.91 3.02 6.44
C SER A 44 6.08 3.96 6.10
N SER A 45 7.03 3.49 5.30
CA SER A 45 8.18 4.29 4.84
C SER A 45 7.77 5.45 3.93
N GLN A 46 6.82 5.21 3.02
CA GLN A 46 6.25 6.23 2.15
C GLN A 46 5.52 7.31 2.95
N LEU A 47 4.69 6.95 3.92
CA LEU A 47 3.99 7.90 4.80
C LEU A 47 4.96 8.81 5.55
N GLN A 48 6.01 8.24 6.14
CA GLN A 48 7.03 9.03 6.83
C GLN A 48 7.72 10.01 5.87
N THR A 49 8.06 9.55 4.67
CA THR A 49 8.70 10.38 3.64
C THR A 49 7.77 11.50 3.19
N ILE A 50 6.54 11.17 2.80
CA ILE A 50 5.52 12.10 2.32
C ILE A 50 5.25 13.18 3.36
N ASN A 51 4.93 12.81 4.60
CA ASN A 51 4.61 13.78 5.64
C ASN A 51 5.81 14.67 5.98
N SER A 52 7.04 14.15 5.93
CA SER A 52 8.24 14.97 6.07
C SER A 52 8.40 15.99 4.93
N GLN A 53 8.08 15.61 3.69
CA GLN A 53 8.11 16.52 2.55
C GLN A 53 6.99 17.56 2.58
N VAL A 54 5.81 17.19 3.06
CA VAL A 54 4.68 18.12 3.29
C VAL A 54 5.08 19.19 4.30
N GLU A 55 5.67 18.80 5.43
CA GLU A 55 6.11 19.78 6.42
C GLU A 55 7.26 20.65 5.89
N LEU A 56 8.19 20.09 5.11
CA LEU A 56 9.24 20.88 4.47
C LEU A 56 8.65 21.90 3.47
N TYR A 57 7.64 21.51 2.69
CA TYR A 57 6.90 22.42 1.82
C TYR A 57 6.29 23.55 2.63
N ARG A 58 5.64 23.23 3.74
CA ARG A 58 5.00 24.21 4.63
C ARG A 58 5.99 25.25 5.15
N VAL A 59 7.16 24.80 5.61
CA VAL A 59 8.22 25.70 6.10
C VAL A 59 8.70 26.65 5.00
N ARG A 60 8.82 26.17 3.75
CA ARG A 60 9.28 26.99 2.63
C ARG A 60 8.20 27.91 2.05
N ASN A 61 6.93 27.56 2.23
CA ASN A 61 5.79 28.31 1.71
C ASN A 61 5.05 29.11 2.79
N GLN A 62 5.79 29.69 3.73
CA GLN A 62 5.26 30.64 4.73
C GLN A 62 4.12 30.06 5.60
N GLY A 63 4.16 28.75 5.88
CA GLY A 63 3.15 28.09 6.69
C GLY A 63 1.99 27.48 5.90
N ALA A 64 1.92 27.68 4.59
CA ALA A 64 0.88 27.10 3.73
C ALA A 64 1.20 25.64 3.37
N TYR A 65 0.20 24.77 3.48
CA TYR A 65 0.28 23.37 3.06
C TYR A 65 0.15 23.23 1.53
N PRO A 66 0.65 22.12 0.94
CA PRO A 66 0.43 21.82 -0.47
C PRO A 66 -1.06 21.67 -0.78
N ASP A 67 -1.48 22.15 -1.95
CA ASP A 67 -2.83 21.87 -2.48
C ASP A 67 -2.85 20.48 -3.12
N PHE A 68 -3.71 19.61 -2.60
CA PHE A 68 -3.91 18.23 -3.07
C PHE A 68 -5.18 18.05 -3.91
N GLY A 69 -6.01 19.09 -4.07
CA GLY A 69 -7.27 19.01 -4.84
C GLY A 69 -7.12 19.08 -6.37
N GLY A 70 -5.88 19.02 -6.87
CA GLY A 70 -5.56 19.14 -8.29
C GLY A 70 -5.51 17.81 -9.03
N THR A 71 -5.56 17.84 -10.37
CA THR A 71 -5.41 16.62 -11.21
C THR A 71 -4.01 16.40 -11.77
N THR A 72 -3.09 17.34 -11.54
CA THR A 72 -1.70 17.24 -12.05
C THR A 72 -0.88 16.28 -11.19
N ASN A 73 -0.16 15.36 -11.83
CA ASN A 73 0.61 14.30 -11.15
C ASN A 73 -0.24 13.57 -10.09
N ASP A 74 -1.48 13.21 -10.43
CA ASP A 74 -2.40 12.50 -9.53
C ASP A 74 -2.63 13.23 -8.19
N GLY A 75 -2.69 14.56 -8.19
CA GLY A 75 -2.86 15.39 -6.98
C GLY A 75 -1.54 15.83 -6.33
N TRP A 76 -0.40 15.27 -6.75
CA TRP A 76 0.92 15.60 -6.19
C TRP A 76 1.60 16.82 -6.82
N GLY A 77 0.89 17.58 -7.66
CA GLY A 77 1.44 18.68 -8.46
C GLY A 77 2.31 19.66 -7.66
N ALA A 78 1.88 20.07 -6.47
CA ALA A 78 2.61 21.00 -5.62
C ALA A 78 3.94 20.43 -5.08
N LEU A 79 3.97 19.14 -4.73
CA LEU A 79 5.17 18.48 -4.18
C LEU A 79 6.13 18.02 -5.27
N VAL A 80 5.62 17.49 -6.39
CA VAL A 80 6.44 17.05 -7.52
C VAL A 80 7.00 18.26 -8.29
N GLY A 81 6.15 19.25 -8.58
CA GLY A 81 6.57 20.48 -9.25
C GLY A 81 7.52 21.33 -8.41
N GLY A 82 7.43 21.23 -7.08
CA GLY A 82 8.34 21.90 -6.14
C GLY A 82 9.63 21.13 -5.81
N GLU A 83 9.90 20.00 -6.49
CA GLU A 83 11.07 19.13 -6.27
C GLU A 83 11.19 18.54 -4.85
N TYR A 84 10.07 18.45 -4.11
CA TYR A 84 10.01 17.76 -2.81
C TYR A 84 9.88 16.24 -2.99
N LEU A 85 9.18 15.83 -4.05
CA LEU A 85 9.05 14.45 -4.48
C LEU A 85 9.52 14.31 -5.93
N LYS A 86 10.13 13.18 -6.26
CA LYS A 86 10.57 12.88 -7.64
C LYS A 86 9.40 12.46 -8.53
N GLU A 87 8.43 11.75 -7.96
CA GLU A 87 7.24 11.25 -8.65
C GLU A 87 6.12 11.03 -7.64
N ALA A 88 4.89 10.87 -8.13
CA ALA A 88 3.74 10.53 -7.31
C ALA A 88 3.94 9.15 -6.66
N PRO A 89 3.95 9.04 -5.32
CA PRO A 89 4.13 7.77 -4.64
C PRO A 89 2.93 6.86 -4.92
N ARG A 90 3.20 5.61 -5.28
CA ARG A 90 2.16 4.62 -5.52
C ARG A 90 1.87 3.82 -4.25
N ASN A 91 0.60 3.78 -3.84
CA ASN A 91 0.15 2.92 -2.75
C ASN A 91 0.17 1.45 -3.23
N GLY A 92 0.92 0.60 -2.53
CA GLY A 92 1.07 -0.82 -2.88
C GLY A 92 -0.20 -1.67 -2.68
N TYR A 93 -1.12 -1.20 -1.82
CA TYR A 93 -2.39 -1.87 -1.51
C TYR A 93 -3.47 -1.57 -2.56
N THR A 94 -3.82 -0.29 -2.77
CA THR A 94 -4.86 0.13 -3.73
C THR A 94 -4.33 0.18 -5.18
N ARG A 95 -3.00 0.13 -5.36
CA ARG A 95 -2.30 0.26 -6.65
C ARG A 95 -2.52 1.61 -7.34
N ASN A 96 -2.96 2.60 -6.58
CA ASN A 96 -3.22 3.95 -7.03
C ASN A 96 -2.17 4.92 -6.47
N ALA A 97 -1.86 5.97 -7.24
CA ALA A 97 -0.97 7.04 -6.80
C ALA A 97 -1.74 8.31 -6.40
N SER A 98 -3.03 8.39 -6.73
CA SER A 98 -3.85 9.59 -6.51
C SER A 98 -3.97 9.97 -5.05
N ILE A 99 -3.83 11.26 -4.80
CA ILE A 99 -4.14 11.95 -3.55
C ILE A 99 -5.21 13.00 -3.82
N ASP A 100 -6.11 13.17 -2.86
CA ASP A 100 -7.08 14.27 -2.83
C ASP A 100 -7.31 14.67 -1.37
N ASP A 101 -7.91 15.84 -1.18
CA ASP A 101 -8.46 16.23 0.12
C ASP A 101 -9.70 15.38 0.44
N GLY A 102 -9.79 14.88 1.67
CA GLY A 102 -10.81 13.93 2.04
C GLY A 102 -11.02 13.80 3.54
N ALA A 103 -11.79 12.78 3.91
CA ALA A 103 -12.21 12.51 5.27
C ALA A 103 -11.58 11.24 5.83
N VAL A 104 -11.70 11.05 7.15
CA VAL A 104 -11.23 9.82 7.84
C VAL A 104 -11.88 8.55 7.25
N SER A 105 -13.11 8.64 6.75
CA SER A 105 -13.77 7.53 6.06
C SER A 105 -13.00 7.05 4.84
N ASP A 106 -12.27 7.95 4.16
CA ASP A 106 -11.54 7.60 2.95
C ASP A 106 -10.29 6.78 3.24
N ILE A 107 -9.73 6.87 4.46
CA ILE A 107 -8.62 6.02 4.92
C ILE A 107 -9.08 4.55 4.97
N ASN A 108 -10.32 4.32 5.39
CA ASN A 108 -10.85 3.00 5.71
C ASN A 108 -11.58 2.35 4.52
N GLN A 109 -10.94 2.38 3.36
CA GLN A 109 -11.47 1.78 2.13
C GLN A 109 -10.64 0.57 1.68
N GLY A 110 -11.30 -0.34 0.95
CA GLY A 110 -10.66 -1.52 0.40
C GLY A 110 -9.79 -1.25 -0.83
N ARG A 111 -9.24 -2.33 -1.40
CA ARG A 111 -8.31 -2.27 -2.54
C ARG A 111 -8.85 -1.51 -3.77
N ASP A 112 -10.16 -1.52 -3.99
CA ASP A 112 -10.78 -0.90 -5.17
C ASP A 112 -11.05 0.61 -5.00
N ALA A 113 -10.50 1.22 -3.94
CA ALA A 113 -10.61 2.66 -3.73
C ALA A 113 -10.02 3.48 -4.88
N THR A 114 -10.65 4.62 -5.15
CA THR A 114 -10.23 5.55 -6.21
C THR A 114 -9.00 6.37 -5.85
N LEU A 115 -8.61 6.37 -4.58
CA LEU A 115 -7.46 7.09 -4.05
C LEU A 115 -6.42 6.12 -3.50
N GLY A 116 -5.14 6.47 -3.64
CA GLY A 116 -4.04 5.82 -2.94
C GLY A 116 -3.75 6.47 -1.60
N TRP A 117 -3.95 7.77 -1.53
CA TRP A 117 -3.62 8.59 -0.38
C TRP A 117 -4.74 9.58 -0.14
N VAL A 118 -4.91 9.99 1.11
CA VAL A 118 -5.87 11.04 1.46
C VAL A 118 -5.16 12.07 2.32
N TRP A 119 -5.30 13.32 1.93
CA TRP A 119 -4.96 14.45 2.79
C TRP A 119 -6.17 14.77 3.65
N ILE A 120 -5.95 14.97 4.95
CA ILE A 120 -7.02 15.41 5.86
C ILE A 120 -6.65 16.79 6.38
N GLU A 121 -7.34 17.82 5.89
CA GLU A 121 -7.04 19.22 6.21
C GLU A 121 -7.06 19.48 7.73
N SER A 122 -8.05 18.95 8.45
CA SER A 122 -8.21 19.14 9.90
C SER A 122 -7.07 18.55 10.74
N LEU A 123 -6.36 17.56 10.19
CA LEU A 123 -5.23 16.89 10.84
C LEU A 123 -3.88 17.28 10.22
N SER A 124 -3.92 18.02 9.12
CA SER A 124 -2.75 18.48 8.38
C SER A 124 -1.74 17.36 8.10
N THR A 125 -2.25 16.16 7.78
CA THR A 125 -1.45 14.93 7.64
C THR A 125 -1.99 14.09 6.48
N VAL A 126 -1.08 13.44 5.74
CA VAL A 126 -1.42 12.46 4.70
C VAL A 126 -1.52 11.06 5.30
N TYR A 127 -2.55 10.32 4.89
CA TYR A 127 -2.80 8.93 5.27
C TYR A 127 -2.86 8.01 4.04
N ALA A 128 -2.58 6.73 4.25
CA ALA A 128 -2.63 5.71 3.21
C ALA A 128 -4.00 5.04 3.22
N VAL A 129 -4.66 4.99 2.07
CA VAL A 129 -5.95 4.30 1.95
C VAL A 129 -5.76 2.79 2.14
N GLY A 130 -6.59 2.21 3.00
CA GLY A 130 -6.65 0.78 3.29
C GLY A 130 -5.55 0.27 4.22
N PHE A 131 -4.90 1.16 4.97
CA PHE A 131 -3.83 0.80 5.90
C PHE A 131 -4.02 1.47 7.27
N ASN A 132 -4.04 0.65 8.32
CA ASN A 132 -4.04 1.11 9.70
C ASN A 132 -2.59 1.05 10.23
N PRO A 133 -1.96 2.20 10.51
CA PRO A 133 -0.57 2.25 10.97
C PRO A 133 -0.39 1.86 12.44
N LEU A 134 -1.44 1.84 13.26
CA LEU A 134 -1.34 1.46 14.68
C LEU A 134 -1.16 -0.04 14.83
N ASP A 135 -1.99 -0.80 14.12
CA ASP A 135 -1.98 -2.27 14.19
C ASP A 135 -1.10 -2.89 13.10
N ASN A 136 -0.59 -2.07 12.17
CA ASN A 136 0.14 -2.50 10.99
C ASN A 136 -0.64 -3.56 10.19
N LEU A 137 -1.90 -3.22 9.87
CA LEU A 137 -2.86 -4.07 9.17
C LEU A 137 -3.37 -3.41 7.89
N LEU A 138 -3.53 -4.22 6.85
CA LEU A 138 -4.24 -3.84 5.63
C LEU A 138 -5.73 -4.15 5.76
N PHE A 139 -6.58 -3.40 5.06
CA PHE A 139 -8.04 -3.48 5.16
C PHE A 139 -8.63 -4.90 4.95
N HIS A 140 -7.95 -5.77 4.20
CA HIS A 140 -8.42 -7.16 3.98
C HIS A 140 -7.90 -8.17 5.01
N GLU A 141 -6.99 -7.77 5.91
CA GLU A 141 -6.40 -8.68 6.89
C GLU A 141 -7.38 -8.88 8.06
N ASP A 142 -7.39 -10.11 8.60
CA ASP A 142 -8.23 -10.46 9.73
C ASP A 142 -7.89 -9.57 10.94
N GLY A 143 -8.91 -9.07 11.64
CA GLY A 143 -8.73 -8.17 12.78
C GLY A 143 -8.49 -6.71 12.41
N PHE A 144 -8.64 -6.33 11.14
CA PHE A 144 -8.60 -4.92 10.75
C PHE A 144 -9.74 -4.14 11.42
N GLU A 145 -9.37 -3.14 12.19
CA GLU A 145 -10.29 -2.13 12.72
C GLU A 145 -10.10 -0.82 11.96
N ASN A 146 -11.20 -0.09 11.76
CA ASN A 146 -11.17 1.20 11.09
C ASN A 146 -10.25 2.15 11.86
N TYR A 147 -9.24 2.65 11.16
CA TYR A 147 -8.31 3.60 11.71
C TYR A 147 -9.01 4.96 11.88
N ASP A 148 -9.11 5.42 13.12
CA ASP A 148 -9.53 6.77 13.46
C ASP A 148 -8.34 7.55 14.04
N PRO A 149 -7.72 8.47 13.26
CA PRO A 149 -6.60 9.26 13.73
C PRO A 149 -6.98 10.29 14.81
N VAL A 150 -8.27 10.52 15.05
CA VAL A 150 -8.80 11.43 16.08
C VAL A 150 -9.27 10.68 17.33
N GLY A 151 -9.42 9.36 17.22
CA GLY A 151 -9.86 8.45 18.28
C GLY A 151 -8.81 8.30 19.39
N GLU A 152 -9.30 8.03 20.60
CA GLU A 152 -8.52 7.90 21.83
C GLU A 152 -7.36 6.91 21.64
N ALA A 153 -6.13 7.35 21.96
CA ALA A 153 -4.95 6.51 21.89
C ALA A 153 -5.21 5.20 22.67
N PRO A 154 -4.73 4.03 22.19
CA PRO A 154 -4.89 2.79 22.94
C PRO A 154 -4.33 2.98 24.35
N GLU A 155 -5.16 2.74 25.37
CA GLU A 155 -4.75 2.77 26.77
C GLU A 155 -3.49 1.90 26.92
N GLN A 156 -2.37 2.51 27.32
CA GLN A 156 -1.14 1.77 27.55
C GLN A 156 -1.39 0.75 28.67
N PRO A 157 -0.94 -0.51 28.53
CA PRO A 157 -1.04 -1.47 29.62
C PRO A 157 -0.23 -0.97 30.83
N GLU A 158 -0.89 -0.95 32.00
CA GLU A 158 -0.34 -0.55 33.30
C GLU A 158 0.95 -1.29 33.72
#